data_AF-A0A963TIP6-F1
#
_entry.id   AF-A0A963TIP6-F1
#
_cell.length_a   1.000
_cell.length_b   1.000
_cell.length_c   1.000
_cell.angle_alpha   90.00
_cell.angle_beta   90.00
_cell.angle_gamma   90.00
#
_symmetry.space_group_name_H-M   'P 1'
#
loop_
_entity.id
_entity.type
_entity.pdbx_description
1 polymer ?
#
loop_
_entity_poly.entity_id
_entity_poly.type
_entity_poly.pdbx_seq_one_letter_code
_entity_poly.pdbx_strand_id
1 'polypeptide(L)'
;MLTAELMLSGYAHGIFPMAEGRDANLLHWVDPKLRGIFPLDNFHISRSLRRQILAGNYTIRTDTAFRAVVEACAGRAETWINAELLG
;
A
#
# COMPACT_ATOMS: atom_id res chain seq x y z
N MET A 1 -12.09 4.74 15.01
CA MET A 1 -12.94 3.96 14.08
C MET A 1 -12.98 4.67 12.75
N LEU A 2 -12.04 4.31 11.90
CA LEU A 2 -12.01 4.60 10.48
C LEU A 2 -13.19 3.85 9.80
N THR A 3 -14.03 4.57 9.05
CA THR A 3 -15.09 3.95 8.24
C THR A 3 -14.69 3.94 6.76
N ALA A 4 -15.37 3.11 5.97
CA ALA A 4 -15.16 3.05 4.52
C ALA A 4 -15.46 4.40 3.85
N GLU A 5 -16.52 5.09 4.26
CA GLU A 5 -16.90 6.40 3.73
C GLU A 5 -15.83 7.46 4.03
N LEU A 6 -15.29 7.46 5.25
CA LEU A 6 -14.23 8.38 5.63
C LEU A 6 -12.94 8.09 4.85
N MET A 7 -12.59 6.81 4.67
CA MET A 7 -11.46 6.39 3.85
C MET A 7 -11.59 6.88 2.41
N LEU A 8 -12.73 6.61 1.76
CA LEU A 8 -13.00 7.04 0.39
C LEU A 8 -12.98 8.56 0.26
N SER A 9 -13.59 9.28 1.21
CA SER A 9 -13.57 10.75 1.24
C SER A 9 -12.13 11.28 1.35
N GLY A 10 -11.31 10.72 2.23
CA GLY A 10 -9.91 11.11 2.37
C GLY A 10 -9.13 10.95 1.06
N TYR A 11 -9.21 9.78 0.43
CA TYR A 11 -8.54 9.54 -0.85
C TYR A 11 -9.02 10.49 -1.95
N ALA A 12 -10.32 10.81 -2.01
CA ALA A 12 -10.87 11.78 -2.96
C ALA A 12 -10.35 13.21 -2.75
N HIS A 13 -10.02 13.59 -1.49
CA HIS A 13 -9.38 14.86 -1.15
C HIS A 13 -7.85 14.82 -1.26
N GLY A 14 -7.27 13.71 -1.71
CA GLY A 14 -5.82 13.57 -1.85
C GLY A 14 -5.08 13.27 -0.54
N ILE A 15 -5.77 12.97 0.55
CA ILE A 15 -5.16 12.57 1.83
C ILE A 15 -5.31 11.08 2.07
N PHE A 16 -4.45 10.49 2.91
CA PHE A 16 -4.52 9.06 3.23
C PHE A 16 -4.21 8.81 4.71
N PRO A 17 -4.84 7.79 5.33
CA PRO A 17 -4.58 7.46 6.72
C PRO A 17 -3.28 6.67 6.87
N MET A 18 -2.51 6.96 7.91
CA MET A 18 -1.27 6.26 8.27
C MET A 18 -1.09 6.26 9.78
N ALA A 19 -0.71 5.12 10.38
CA ALA A 19 -0.31 5.06 11.79
C ALA A 19 1.19 5.37 11.93
N GLU A 20 1.63 5.81 13.11
CA GLU A 20 3.08 5.96 13.39
C GLU A 20 3.81 4.60 13.45
N GLY A 21 3.09 3.54 13.80
CA GLY A 21 3.64 2.19 13.93
C GLY A 21 2.57 1.12 14.10
N ARG A 22 2.97 -0.16 14.10
CA ARG A 22 2.07 -1.31 14.27
C ARG A 22 1.19 -1.22 15.51
N ASP A 23 1.78 -0.81 16.63
CA ASP A 23 1.13 -0.80 17.95
C ASP A 23 0.52 0.57 18.28
N ALA A 24 0.52 1.50 17.31
CA ALA A 24 -0.07 2.81 17.50
C ALA A 24 -1.61 2.72 17.54
N ASN A 25 -2.19 3.37 18.54
CA ASN A 25 -3.64 3.42 18.75
C ASN A 25 -4.33 4.56 17.98
N LEU A 26 -3.58 5.35 17.20
CA LEU A 26 -4.07 6.51 16.47
C LEU A 26 -3.65 6.45 15.00
N LEU A 27 -4.54 6.94 14.15
CA LEU A 27 -4.30 7.19 12.74
C LEU A 27 -4.15 8.68 12.48
N HIS A 28 -3.24 9.01 11.57
CA HIS A 28 -3.00 10.36 11.10
C HIS A 28 -3.42 10.47 9.64
N TRP A 29 -4.09 11.56 9.29
CA TRP A 29 -4.32 11.92 7.90
C TRP A 29 -3.10 12.63 7.35
N VAL A 30 -2.50 12.05 6.32
CA VAL A 30 -1.27 12.58 5.71
C VAL A 30 -1.64 13.35 4.44
N ASP A 31 -1.22 14.61 4.40
CA ASP A 31 -1.28 15.50 3.24
C ASP A 31 0.15 15.93 2.85
N PRO A 32 0.81 15.20 1.93
CA PRO A 32 2.19 15.49 1.60
C PRO A 32 2.29 16.70 0.66
N LYS A 33 3.06 17.72 1.08
CA LYS A 33 3.37 18.90 0.25
C LYS A 33 3.95 18.56 -1.13
N LEU A 34 4.73 17.48 -1.20
CA LEU A 34 5.25 16.89 -2.44
C LEU A 34 4.75 15.46 -2.56
N ARG A 35 3.99 15.18 -3.61
CA ARG A 35 3.40 13.86 -3.85
C ARG A 35 4.32 13.01 -4.70
N GLY A 36 4.73 11.85 -4.17
CA GLY A 36 5.36 10.81 -4.96
C GLY A 36 4.33 10.22 -5.94
N ILE A 37 4.61 10.28 -7.24
CA ILE A 37 3.80 9.68 -8.29
C ILE A 37 4.67 8.81 -9.19
N PHE A 38 4.09 7.74 -9.74
CA PHE A 38 4.71 6.91 -10.77
C PHE A 38 3.85 7.00 -12.03
N PRO A 39 4.26 7.80 -13.03
CA PRO A 39 3.63 7.74 -14.35
C PRO A 39 3.70 6.31 -14.89
N LEU A 40 2.56 5.78 -15.33
CA LEU A 40 2.50 4.43 -15.89
C LEU A 40 3.13 4.39 -17.30
N ASP A 41 2.97 5.49 -18.04
CA ASP A 41 3.67 5.71 -19.29
C ASP A 41 5.17 5.88 -19.01
N ASN A 42 6.00 5.11 -19.70
CA ASN A 42 7.47 5.08 -19.54
C ASN A 42 7.98 4.56 -18.19
N PHE A 43 7.24 3.66 -17.51
CA PHE A 43 7.79 2.96 -16.34
C PHE A 43 9.10 2.21 -16.69
N HIS A 44 10.17 2.52 -15.95
CA HIS A 44 11.48 1.94 -16.20
C HIS A 44 11.61 0.53 -15.58
N ILE A 45 11.76 -0.49 -16.43
CA ILE A 45 12.12 -1.85 -16.01
C ILE A 45 13.54 -2.13 -16.49
N SER A 46 14.46 -2.37 -15.54
CA SER A 46 15.84 -2.72 -15.88
C SER A 46 15.89 -4.03 -16.68
N ARG A 47 16.89 -4.17 -17.54
CA ARG A 47 17.05 -5.37 -18.39
C ARG A 47 17.14 -6.67 -17.58
N SER A 48 17.82 -6.65 -16.44
CA SER A 48 17.95 -7.81 -15.54
C SER A 48 16.62 -8.14 -14.87
N LEU A 49 15.89 -7.14 -14.36
CA LEU A 49 14.58 -7.35 -13.75
C LEU A 49 13.58 -7.93 -14.76
N ARG A 50 13.54 -7.39 -15.99
CA ARG A 50 12.68 -7.92 -17.06
C ARG A 50 12.97 -9.39 -17.34
N ARG A 51 14.25 -9.77 -17.41
CA ARG A 51 14.65 -11.18 -17.61
C ARG A 51 14.18 -12.06 -16.46
N GLN A 52 14.37 -11.61 -15.22
CA GLN A 52 13.99 -12.38 -14.03
C GLN A 52 12.47 -12.55 -13.93
N ILE A 53 11.69 -11.51 -14.22
CA ILE A 53 10.22 -11.59 -14.22
C ILE A 53 9.74 -12.60 -15.28
N LEU A 54 10.29 -12.54 -16.49
CA LEU A 54 9.88 -13.43 -17.59
C LEU A 54 10.32 -14.89 -17.39
N ALA A 55 11.43 -15.12 -16.68
CA ALA A 55 11.88 -16.46 -16.32
C ALA A 55 11.17 -17.02 -15.09
N GLY A 56 10.59 -16.14 -14.26
CA GLY A 56 9.85 -16.51 -13.07
C GLY A 56 8.55 -17.21 -13.45
N ASN A 57 8.34 -18.41 -12.92
CA ASN A 57 7.10 -19.17 -13.10
C ASN A 57 6.01 -18.64 -12.13
N TYR A 58 5.69 -17.35 -12.24
CA TYR A 58 4.68 -16.69 -11.40
C TYR A 58 3.33 -16.67 -12.10
N THR A 59 2.26 -16.82 -11.33
CA THR A 59 0.89 -16.51 -11.78
C THR A 59 0.45 -15.22 -11.13
N ILE A 60 0.11 -14.21 -11.93
CA ILE A 60 -0.43 -12.94 -11.44
C ILE A 60 -1.94 -13.07 -11.35
N ARG A 61 -2.50 -12.75 -10.19
CA ARG A 61 -3.95 -12.73 -9.93
C ARG A 61 -4.31 -11.41 -9.24
N THR A 62 -5.52 -10.93 -9.48
CA THR A 62 -6.06 -9.71 -8.89
C THR A 62 -7.20 -10.06 -7.94
N ASP A 63 -7.23 -9.44 -6.75
CA ASP A 63 -8.31 -9.57 -5.75
C ASP A 63 -8.62 -11.00 -5.26
N THR A 64 -7.66 -11.92 -5.34
CA THR A 64 -7.88 -13.32 -4.94
C THR A 64 -7.50 -13.63 -3.50
N ALA A 65 -6.76 -12.74 -2.83
CA ALA A 65 -6.25 -12.94 -1.48
C ALA A 65 -5.93 -11.61 -0.78
N PHE A 66 -6.81 -10.61 -0.87
CA PHE A 66 -6.56 -9.24 -0.40
C PHE A 66 -6.02 -9.21 1.05
N ARG A 67 -6.70 -9.91 1.96
CA ARG A 67 -6.32 -9.93 3.38
C ARG A 67 -4.91 -10.48 3.60
N ALA A 68 -4.57 -11.61 2.98
CA ALA A 68 -3.24 -12.22 3.08
C ALA A 68 -2.15 -11.31 2.50
N VAL A 69 -2.44 -10.58 1.42
CA VAL A 69 -1.51 -9.59 0.85
C VAL A 69 -1.25 -8.45 1.84
N VAL A 70 -2.30 -7.89 2.46
CA VAL A 70 -2.15 -6.81 3.45
C VAL A 70 -1.41 -7.30 4.70
N GLU A 71 -1.68 -8.50 5.19
CA GLU A 71 -0.96 -9.13 6.30
C GLU A 71 0.53 -9.31 5.98
N ALA A 72 0.86 -9.77 4.78
CA ALA A 72 2.24 -9.90 4.33
C ALA A 72 2.94 -8.53 4.22
N CYS A 73 2.24 -7.50 3.72
CA CYS A 73 2.75 -6.11 3.72
C CYS A 73 2.99 -5.60 5.14
N ALA A 74 2.11 -5.96 6.08
CA ALA A 74 2.28 -5.61 7.48
C ALA A 74 3.43 -6.39 8.12
N GLY A 75 3.74 -7.63 7.70
CA GLY A 75 4.73 -8.55 8.26
C GLY A 75 6.22 -8.15 8.12
N ARG A 76 6.54 -6.87 8.23
CA ARG A 76 7.90 -6.29 8.20
C ARG A 76 8.29 -5.73 9.56
N ALA A 77 9.60 -5.54 9.78
CA ALA A 77 10.15 -5.05 11.05
C ALA A 77 9.58 -3.67 11.44
N GLU A 78 9.50 -2.74 10.47
CA GLU A 78 8.91 -1.42 10.65
C GLU A 78 7.69 -1.24 9.74
N THR A 79 6.50 -1.08 10.30
CA THR A 79 5.26 -0.91 9.51
C THR A 79 4.35 0.14 10.12
N TRP A 80 3.59 0.82 9.26
CA TRP A 80 2.53 1.75 9.64
C TRP A 80 1.14 1.11 9.63
N ILE A 81 1.04 -0.15 9.20
CA ILE A 81 -0.22 -0.90 9.18
C ILE A 81 -0.46 -1.43 10.60
N ASN A 82 -1.28 -0.69 11.37
CA ASN A 82 -1.74 -1.09 12.71
C ASN A 82 -3.00 -1.96 12.63
N ALA A 83 -3.52 -2.39 13.78
CA ALA A 83 -4.71 -3.25 13.86
C ALA A 83 -5.94 -2.64 13.16
N GLU A 84 -6.16 -1.32 13.28
CA GLU A 84 -7.30 -0.63 12.67
C GLU A 84 -7.21 -0.60 11.13
N LEU A 85 -6.02 -0.43 10.56
CA LEU A 85 -5.81 -0.47 9.10
C LEU A 85 -5.78 -1.89 8.53
N LEU A 86 -5.42 -2.86 9.37
CA LEU A 86 -5.40 -4.25 8.99
C LEU A 86 -6.84 -4.77 8.81
N GLY A 87 -7.75 -4.37 9.71
CA GLY A 87 -9.16 -4.78 9.74
C GLY A 87 -9.42 -5.83 10.81
#